data_AF-A0A9W8LB29-F1
#
_entry.id   AF-A0A9W8LB29-F1
#
_cell.length_a   1.000
_cell.length_b   1.000
_cell.length_c   1.000
_cell.angle_alpha   90.00
_cell.angle_beta   90.00
_cell.angle_gamma   90.00
#
_symmetry.space_group_name_H-M   'P 1'
#
loop_
_entity.id
_entity.type
_entity.pdbx_description
1 polymer ?
#
loop_
_entity_poly.entity_id
_entity_poly.type
_entity_poly.pdbx_seq_one_letter_code
_entity_poly.pdbx_strand_id
1 'polypeptide(L)'
;MLSTLATNYQLLVELPAAQKFCALIGLPRLVPYWPALLAFAGLFQLLRLSSNTLSSLVFGEKFDSLTARQKYDWGVRVVSQVHAIVVVLLAIPIFFKQELIDDKLFGFDSYAAWVYTLVCGYSINNATKAWLAYWDYTY
;
A
#
# COMPACT_ATOMS: atom_id res chain seq x y z
N MET A 1 24.87 2.00 9.03
CA MET A 1 23.95 1.85 7.88
C MET A 1 22.48 1.99 8.30
N LEU A 2 22.00 1.26 9.32
CA LEU A 2 20.65 1.43 9.88
C LEU A 2 20.39 2.83 10.48
N SER A 3 21.38 3.42 11.15
CA SER A 3 21.28 4.78 11.72
C SER A 3 21.05 5.85 10.65
N THR A 4 21.80 5.77 9.54
CA THR A 4 21.68 6.70 8.41
C THR A 4 20.32 6.60 7.71
N LEU A 5 19.79 5.39 7.56
CA LEU A 5 18.46 5.17 6.98
C LEU A 5 17.36 5.77 7.85
N ALA A 6 17.46 5.61 9.17
CA ALA A 6 16.52 6.20 10.12
C ALA A 6 16.56 7.72 10.08
N THR A 7 17.76 8.33 10.03
CA THR A 7 17.92 9.78 9.89
C THR A 7 17.30 10.29 8.59
N ASN A 8 17.54 9.62 7.46
CA ASN A 8 16.95 9.99 6.17
C ASN A 8 15.42 9.86 6.15
N TYR A 9 14.88 8.84 6.82
CA TYR A 9 13.42 8.70 6.99
C TYR A 9 12.82 9.86 7.79
N GLN A 10 13.47 10.26 8.90
CA GLN A 10 13.01 11.39 9.70
C GLN A 10 13.05 12.71 8.92
N LEU A 11 14.09 12.93 8.10
CA LEU A 11 14.17 14.10 7.22
C LEU A 11 13.01 14.17 6.22
N LEU A 12 12.52 13.02 5.73
CA LEU A 12 11.33 12.98 4.88
C LEU A 12 10.07 13.31 5.68
N VAL A 13 9.90 12.74 6.87
CA VAL A 13 8.75 13.04 7.73
C VAL A 13 8.66 14.54 8.08
N GLU A 14 9.80 15.17 8.32
CA GLU A 14 9.90 16.59 8.71
C GLU A 14 9.77 17.57 7.54
N LEU A 15 9.52 17.11 6.31
CA LEU A 15 9.34 18.00 5.16
C LEU A 15 8.18 19.00 5.42
N PRO A 16 8.44 20.32 5.44
CA PRO A 16 7.42 21.32 5.77
C PRO A 16 6.28 21.35 4.73
N ALA A 17 6.56 20.95 3.49
CA ALA A 17 5.53 20.79 2.46
C ALA A 17 4.55 19.65 2.77
N ALA A 18 5.06 18.50 3.26
CA ALA A 18 4.23 17.35 3.60
C ALA A 18 3.36 17.63 4.83
N GLN A 19 3.91 18.32 5.84
CA GLN A 19 3.17 18.76 7.01
C GLN A 19 2.03 19.72 6.64
N LYS A 20 2.31 20.72 5.79
CA LYS A 20 1.29 21.66 5.30
C LYS A 20 0.20 20.96 4.51
N PHE A 21 0.57 20.01 3.63
CA PHE A 21 -0.40 19.23 2.87
C PHE A 21 -1.29 18.38 3.78
N CYS A 22 -0.70 17.65 4.74
CA CYS A 22 -1.46 16.84 5.70
C CYS A 22 -2.39 17.68 6.59
N ALA A 23 -1.95 18.88 6.99
CA ALA A 23 -2.80 19.83 7.72
C ALA A 23 -3.95 20.35 6.85
N LEU A 24 -3.70 20.62 5.56
CA LEU A 24 -4.70 21.14 4.62
C LEU A 24 -5.81 20.11 4.32
N ILE A 25 -5.46 18.83 4.24
CA ILE A 25 -6.43 17.72 4.09
C ILE A 25 -7.07 17.29 5.42
N GLY A 26 -6.74 17.96 6.53
CA GLY A 26 -7.30 17.66 7.86
C GLY A 26 -6.81 16.36 8.51
N LEU A 27 -5.68 15.81 8.06
CA LEU A 27 -5.10 14.54 8.53
C LEU A 27 -3.71 14.74 9.15
N PRO A 28 -3.57 15.49 10.26
CA PRO A 28 -2.26 15.77 10.87
C PRO A 28 -1.58 14.50 11.42
N ARG A 29 -2.34 13.46 11.78
CA ARG A 29 -1.79 12.18 12.26
C ARG A 29 -1.15 11.33 11.15
N LEU A 30 -1.32 11.71 9.87
CA LEU A 30 -0.76 10.98 8.73
C LEU A 30 0.69 11.38 8.41
N VAL A 31 1.17 12.50 8.94
CA VAL A 31 2.53 13.03 8.71
C VAL A 31 3.64 11.99 8.95
N PRO A 32 3.68 11.22 10.04
CA PRO A 32 4.76 10.23 10.21
C PRO A 32 4.66 9.03 9.25
N TYR A 33 3.51 8.83 8.61
CA TYR A 33 3.22 7.66 7.80
C TYR A 33 3.20 7.94 6.29
N TRP A 34 3.22 9.21 5.85
CA TRP A 34 3.18 9.54 4.43
C TRP A 34 4.33 8.92 3.61
N PRO A 35 5.59 8.83 4.09
CA PRO A 35 6.65 8.18 3.31
C PRO A 35 6.41 6.67 3.22
N ALA A 36 5.96 6.06 4.32
CA ALA A 36 5.60 4.65 4.36
C ALA A 36 4.43 4.32 3.42
N LEU A 37 3.43 5.20 3.32
CA LEU A 37 2.30 5.06 2.40
C LEU A 37 2.78 4.95 0.95
N LEU A 38 3.66 5.86 0.52
CA LEU A 38 4.22 5.84 -0.84
C LEU A 38 5.14 4.64 -1.05
N ALA A 39 5.92 4.27 -0.04
CA ALA A 39 6.77 3.09 -0.09
C ALA A 39 5.93 1.81 -0.28
N PHE A 40 4.82 1.66 0.42
CA PHE A 40 3.90 0.53 0.24
C PHE A 40 3.20 0.56 -1.12
N ALA A 41 2.76 1.74 -1.59
CA ALA A 41 2.20 1.88 -2.93
C ALA A 41 3.20 1.41 -4.00
N GLY A 42 4.47 1.84 -3.88
CA GLY A 42 5.56 1.38 -4.72
C GLY A 42 5.84 -0.11 -4.60
N LEU A 43 5.84 -0.66 -3.39
CA LEU A 43 6.05 -2.09 -3.13
C LEU A 43 4.97 -2.95 -3.81
N PHE A 44 3.70 -2.61 -3.67
CA PHE A 44 2.61 -3.35 -4.33
C PHE A 44 2.66 -3.20 -5.85
N GLN A 45 3.11 -2.07 -6.37
CA GLN A 45 3.32 -1.88 -7.80
C GLN A 45 4.49 -2.74 -8.32
N LEU A 46 5.59 -2.82 -7.57
CA LEU A 46 6.71 -3.71 -7.88
C LEU A 46 6.28 -5.18 -7.81
N LEU A 47 5.48 -5.56 -6.80
CA LEU A 47 4.95 -6.91 -6.66
C LEU A 47 4.07 -7.30 -7.86
N ARG A 48 3.29 -6.35 -8.40
CA ARG A 48 2.51 -6.56 -9.64
C ARG A 48 3.40 -6.79 -10.86
N LEU A 49 4.50 -6.03 -10.97
CA LEU A 49 5.43 -6.19 -12.08
C LEU A 49 6.19 -7.52 -11.97
N SER A 50 6.64 -7.87 -10.77
CA SER A 50 7.32 -9.14 -10.52
C SER A 50 6.38 -10.34 -10.58
N SER A 51 5.07 -10.18 -10.35
CA SER A 51 4.13 -11.29 -10.50
C SER A 51 4.10 -11.80 -11.93
N ASN A 52 4.30 -10.93 -12.93
CA ASN A 52 4.32 -11.35 -14.33
C ASN A 52 5.58 -12.14 -14.67
N THR A 53 6.75 -11.71 -14.18
CA THR A 53 8.00 -12.43 -14.39
C THR A 53 8.01 -13.77 -13.64
N LEU A 54 7.54 -13.79 -12.39
CA LEU A 54 7.42 -15.01 -11.61
C LEU A 54 6.42 -15.99 -12.22
N SER A 55 5.29 -15.49 -12.74
CA SER A 55 4.28 -16.34 -13.38
C SER A 55 4.75 -16.90 -14.72
N SER A 56 5.51 -16.12 -15.51
CA SER A 56 6.17 -16.64 -16.72
C SER A 56 7.18 -17.74 -16.36
N LEU A 57 7.93 -17.59 -15.26
CA LEU A 57 8.86 -18.63 -14.79
C LEU A 57 8.15 -19.91 -14.31
N VAL A 58 7.03 -19.78 -13.58
CA VAL A 58 6.32 -20.92 -12.98
C VAL A 58 5.40 -21.64 -13.97
N PHE A 59 4.69 -20.88 -14.82
CA PHE A 59 3.67 -21.42 -15.72
C PHE A 59 4.15 -21.49 -17.19
N GLY A 60 5.32 -20.94 -17.50
CA GLY A 60 5.98 -21.04 -18.80
C GLY A 60 5.14 -20.51 -19.97
N GLU A 61 5.22 -21.22 -21.09
CA GLU A 61 4.61 -20.86 -22.37
C GLU A 61 3.09 -20.59 -22.28
N LYS A 62 2.38 -21.25 -21.35
CA LYS A 62 0.94 -21.02 -21.13
C LYS A 62 0.66 -19.60 -20.66
N PHE A 63 1.48 -19.06 -19.76
CA PHE A 63 1.35 -17.68 -19.31
C PHE A 63 1.82 -16.70 -20.37
N ASP A 64 2.86 -17.06 -21.13
CA ASP A 64 3.40 -16.19 -22.17
C ASP A 64 2.43 -16.01 -23.34
N SER A 65 1.59 -17.00 -23.62
CA SER A 65 0.51 -16.92 -24.62
C SER A 65 -0.62 -15.94 -24.25
N LEU A 66 -0.69 -15.46 -23.01
CA LEU A 66 -1.72 -14.51 -22.56
C LEU A 66 -1.52 -13.12 -23.16
N THR A 67 -2.63 -12.46 -23.45
CA THR A 67 -2.63 -11.04 -23.87
C THR A 67 -2.10 -10.13 -22.76
N ALA A 68 -1.61 -8.94 -23.12
CA ALA A 68 -1.12 -7.95 -22.16
C ALA A 68 -2.17 -7.60 -21.08
N ARG A 69 -3.45 -7.51 -21.47
CA ARG A 69 -4.56 -7.26 -20.54
C ARG A 69 -4.78 -8.42 -19.57
N GLN A 70 -4.75 -9.66 -20.05
CA GLN A 70 -4.89 -10.84 -19.19
C GLN A 70 -3.74 -10.98 -18.19
N LYS A 71 -2.50 -10.71 -18.63
CA LYS A 71 -1.31 -10.67 -17.75
C LYS A 71 -1.45 -9.59 -16.69
N TYR A 72 -1.94 -8.40 -17.07
CA TYR A 72 -2.22 -7.33 -16.14
C TYR A 72 -3.28 -7.71 -15.09
N ASP A 73 -4.43 -8.24 -15.52
CA ASP A 73 -5.49 -8.66 -14.61
C ASP A 73 -5.07 -9.82 -13.70
N TRP A 74 -4.19 -10.71 -14.19
CA TRP A 74 -3.56 -11.74 -13.37
C TRP A 74 -2.71 -11.13 -12.25
N GLY A 75 -1.81 -10.21 -12.59
CA GLY A 75 -0.96 -9.57 -11.58
C GLY A 75 -1.77 -8.82 -10.52
N VAL A 76 -2.87 -8.17 -10.91
CA VAL A 76 -3.79 -7.53 -9.95
C VAL A 76 -4.40 -8.55 -8.99
N ARG A 77 -4.82 -9.72 -9.48
CA ARG A 77 -5.36 -10.80 -8.62
C ARG A 77 -4.30 -11.30 -7.64
N VAL A 78 -3.08 -11.56 -8.09
CA VAL A 78 -1.97 -12.01 -7.22
C VAL A 78 -1.70 -11.00 -6.11
N VAL A 79 -1.54 -9.72 -6.47
CA VAL A 79 -1.29 -8.66 -5.49
C VAL A 79 -2.43 -8.53 -4.49
N SER A 80 -3.69 -8.63 -4.94
CA SER A 80 -4.86 -8.57 -4.05
C SER A 80 -4.91 -9.72 -3.04
N GLN A 81 -4.52 -10.93 -3.45
CA GLN A 81 -4.46 -12.10 -2.56
C GLN A 81 -3.35 -11.95 -1.53
N VAL A 82 -2.15 -11.55 -1.96
CA VAL A 82 -1.02 -11.29 -1.04
C VAL A 82 -1.39 -10.19 -0.05
N HIS A 83 -1.99 -9.11 -0.53
CA HIS A 83 -2.46 -8.02 0.31
C HIS A 83 -3.46 -8.50 1.37
N ALA A 84 -4.49 -9.24 0.96
CA ALA A 84 -5.51 -9.75 1.86
C ALA A 84 -4.91 -10.66 2.95
N ILE A 85 -4.03 -11.60 2.59
CA ILE A 85 -3.37 -12.50 3.54
C ILE A 85 -2.54 -11.69 4.55
N VAL A 86 -1.70 -10.77 4.05
CA VAL A 86 -0.82 -9.95 4.91
C VAL A 86 -1.64 -9.09 5.87
N VAL A 87 -2.69 -8.41 5.39
CA VAL A 87 -3.52 -7.55 6.23
C VAL A 87 -4.28 -8.36 7.28
N VAL A 88 -4.84 -9.51 6.93
CA VAL A 88 -5.55 -10.36 7.89
C VAL A 88 -4.62 -10.81 9.01
N LEU A 89 -3.41 -11.26 8.68
CA LEU A 89 -2.44 -11.67 9.69
C LEU A 89 -1.99 -10.51 10.59
N LEU A 90 -1.73 -9.34 10.00
CA LEU A 90 -1.33 -8.13 10.74
C LEU A 90 -2.48 -7.49 11.54
N ALA A 91 -3.74 -7.79 11.20
CA ALA A 91 -4.89 -7.30 11.93
C ALA A 91 -5.12 -8.07 13.24
N ILE A 92 -4.69 -9.32 13.35
CA ILE A 92 -4.91 -10.16 14.54
C ILE A 92 -4.44 -9.46 15.83
N PRO A 93 -3.21 -8.92 15.94
CA PRO A 93 -2.77 -8.24 17.16
C PRO A 93 -3.54 -6.97 17.50
N ILE A 94 -4.16 -6.32 16.51
CA ILE A 94 -4.91 -5.06 16.69
C ILE A 94 -6.14 -5.29 17.58
N PHE A 95 -6.79 -6.46 17.46
CA PHE A 95 -7.95 -6.82 18.27
C PHE A 95 -7.68 -6.92 19.77
N PHE A 96 -6.40 -7.03 20.18
CA PHE A 96 -5.98 -7.18 21.57
C PHE A 96 -5.35 -5.91 22.14
N LYS A 97 -5.39 -4.78 21.42
CA LYS A 97 -4.85 -3.50 21.89
C LYS A 97 -5.84 -2.80 22.80
N GLN A 98 -5.48 -2.64 24.08
CA GLN A 98 -6.36 -2.03 25.08
C GLN A 98 -6.81 -0.63 24.68
N GLU A 99 -5.92 0.19 24.11
CA GLU A 99 -6.20 1.54 23.62
C GLU A 99 -7.35 1.59 22.59
N LEU A 100 -7.49 0.54 21.77
CA LEU A 100 -8.55 0.41 20.76
C LEU A 100 -9.81 -0.28 21.30
N ILE A 101 -9.67 -1.06 22.37
CA ILE A 101 -10.80 -1.68 23.08
C ILE A 101 -11.54 -0.62 23.89
N ASP A 102 -10.79 0.24 24.58
CA ASP A 102 -11.33 1.29 25.45
C ASP A 102 -12.00 2.42 24.65
N ASP A 103 -11.43 2.78 23.49
CA ASP A 103 -12.02 3.76 22.57
C ASP A 103 -11.98 3.25 21.12
N LYS A 104 -13.12 2.72 20.66
CA LYS A 104 -13.27 2.18 19.31
C LYS A 104 -13.29 3.24 18.22
N LEU A 105 -13.57 4.51 18.56
CA LEU A 105 -13.80 5.57 17.57
C LEU A 105 -12.59 6.49 17.42
N PHE A 106 -11.96 6.86 18.53
CA PHE A 106 -10.81 7.78 18.55
C PHE A 106 -9.53 7.16 19.14
N GLY A 107 -9.60 5.90 19.58
CA GLY A 107 -8.44 5.14 20.02
C GLY A 107 -7.36 5.11 18.95
N PHE A 108 -6.11 5.22 19.39
CA PHE A 108 -4.97 5.30 18.51
C PHE A 108 -3.85 4.41 19.04
N ASP A 109 -3.47 3.42 18.24
CA ASP A 109 -2.29 2.60 18.46
C ASP A 109 -1.36 2.76 17.24
N SER A 110 -0.08 2.96 17.50
CA SER A 110 0.92 3.24 16.46
C SER A 110 1.11 2.06 15.50
N TYR A 111 0.90 0.82 15.97
CA TYR A 111 0.99 -0.38 15.13
C TYR A 111 -0.24 -0.49 14.23
N ALA A 112 -1.44 -0.27 14.75
CA ALA A 112 -2.66 -0.23 13.96
C ALA A 112 -2.59 0.84 12.86
N ALA A 113 -2.10 2.04 13.18
CA ALA A 113 -1.89 3.11 12.20
C ALA A 113 -0.90 2.70 11.07
N TRP A 114 0.15 1.95 11.41
CA TRP A 114 1.08 1.42 10.41
C TRP A 114 0.43 0.35 9.52
N VAL A 115 -0.38 -0.55 10.09
CA VAL A 115 -1.15 -1.54 9.31
C VAL A 115 -2.16 -0.85 8.40
N TYR A 116 -2.85 0.19 8.86
CA TYR A 116 -3.73 1.00 8.02
C TYR A 116 -2.98 1.70 6.89
N THR A 117 -1.75 2.17 7.15
CA THR A 117 -0.90 2.76 6.11
C THR A 117 -0.59 1.77 4.99
N LEU A 118 -0.33 0.50 5.33
CA LEU A 118 -0.15 -0.59 4.36
C LEU A 118 -1.42 -0.82 3.52
N VAL A 119 -2.60 -0.80 4.16
CA VAL A 119 -3.92 -0.89 3.47
C VAL A 119 -4.14 0.26 2.50
N CYS A 120 -3.87 1.49 2.95
CA CYS A 120 -3.99 2.68 2.11
C CYS A 120 -3.03 2.64 0.92
N GLY A 121 -1.79 2.16 1.11
CA GLY A 121 -0.81 2.02 0.04
C GLY A 121 -1.29 1.10 -1.10
N TYR A 122 -1.94 -0.02 -0.78
CA TYR A 122 -2.57 -0.87 -1.78
C TYR A 122 -3.75 -0.19 -2.47
N SER A 123 -4.59 0.52 -1.70
CA SER A 123 -5.78 1.21 -2.21
C SER A 123 -5.46 2.27 -3.26
N ILE A 124 -4.30 2.95 -3.14
CA ILE A 124 -3.80 3.90 -4.15
C ILE A 124 -3.63 3.21 -5.51
N ASN A 125 -3.05 2.02 -5.56
CA ASN A 125 -2.86 1.30 -6.83
C ASN A 125 -4.20 0.92 -7.49
N ASN A 126 -5.20 0.57 -6.68
CA ASN A 126 -6.54 0.26 -7.20
C ASN A 126 -7.25 1.52 -7.72
N ALA A 127 -7.12 2.66 -7.02
CA ALA A 127 -7.64 3.94 -7.47
C ALA A 127 -7.01 4.37 -8.80
N THR A 128 -5.69 4.20 -8.96
CA THR A 128 -4.99 4.49 -10.23
C THR A 128 -5.51 3.62 -11.37
N LYS A 129 -5.76 2.32 -11.14
CA LYS A 129 -6.37 1.44 -12.17
C LYS A 129 -7.75 1.95 -12.58
N ALA A 130 -8.60 2.30 -11.61
CA ALA A 130 -9.95 2.79 -11.88
C ALA A 130 -9.92 4.10 -12.68
N TRP A 131 -9.00 5.01 -12.34
CA TRP A 131 -8.83 6.28 -13.05
C TRP A 131 -8.36 6.08 -14.51
N LEU A 132 -7.38 5.20 -14.74
CA LEU A 132 -6.92 4.86 -16.10
C LEU A 132 -8.04 4.22 -16.93
N ALA A 133 -8.78 3.29 -16.33
CA ALA A 133 -9.90 2.66 -17.01
C ALA A 133 -10.97 3.68 -17.39
N TYR A 134 -11.30 4.63 -16.50
CA TYR A 134 -12.24 5.71 -16.81
C TYR A 134 -11.81 6.51 -18.04
N TRP A 135 -10.53 6.84 -18.15
CA TRP A 135 -9.98 7.60 -19.27
C TRP A 135 -10.05 6.84 -20.59
N ASP A 136 -9.81 5.53 -20.56
CA ASP A 136 -9.93 4.65 -21.74
C ASP A 136 -11.38 4.49 -22.25
N TYR A 137 -12.39 4.79 -21.42
CA TYR A 137 -13.81 4.76 -21.83
C TYR A 137 -14.35 6.10 -22.33
N THR A 138 -13.62 7.20 -22.13
CA THR A 138 -14.10 8.55 -22.49
C THR A 138 -13.52 9.11 -23.78
N TYR A 139 -12.59 8.42 -24.44
CA TYR A 139 -11.96 8.82 -25.70
C TYR A 139 -11.85 7.66 -26.68
#